data_AF-A0A6M0C8Y7-F1
#
_entry.id   AF-A0A6M0C8Y7-F1
#
_cell.length_a   1.000
_cell.length_b   1.000
_cell.length_c   1.000
_cell.angle_alpha   90.00
_cell.angle_beta   90.00
_cell.angle_gamma   90.00
#
_symmetry.space_group_name_H-M   'P 1'
#
loop_
_entity.id
_entity.type
_entity.pdbx_description
1 polymer ?
#
loop_
_entity_poly.entity_id
_entity_poly.type
_entity_poly.pdbx_seq_one_letter_code
_entity_poly.pdbx_strand_id
1 'polypeptide(L)' 'MRPPYFKTADPMPMLRPPDIVPVGDQGTVMERRPAGYWAVRFAQGTFLMEAEYLQPLPHEA' A
#
# COMPACT_ATOMS: atom_id res chain seq x y z
N MET A 1 -4.35 -9.55 -7.86
CA MET A 1 -3.18 -10.28 -7.29
C MET A 1 -2.92 -9.69 -5.91
N ARG A 2 -2.45 -10.46 -4.91
CA ARG A 2 -2.14 -9.93 -3.57
C ARG A 2 -0.69 -10.27 -3.20
N PRO A 3 0.07 -9.37 -2.56
CA PRO A 3 1.42 -9.68 -2.14
C PRO A 3 1.38 -10.74 -1.02
N PRO A 4 2.43 -11.57 -0.87
CA PRO A 4 2.49 -12.56 0.21
C PRO A 4 2.62 -11.91 1.60
N TYR A 5 3.17 -10.69 1.66
CA TYR A 5 3.34 -9.90 2.89
C TYR A 5 3.30 -8.41 2.57
N PHE A 6 2.89 -7.60 3.54
CA PHE A 6 3.01 -6.15 3.49
C PHE A 6 4.22 -5.68 4.27
N LYS A 7 4.95 -4.69 3.76
CA LYS A 7 6.03 -4.02 4.49
C LYS A 7 5.54 -2.66 4.98
N THR A 8 5.70 -2.33 6.26
CA THR A 8 5.32 -1.00 6.76
C THR A 8 6.25 0.09 6.24
N ALA A 9 5.74 1.32 6.12
CA ALA A 9 6.49 2.48 5.65
C ALA A 9 7.20 3.27 6.77
N ASP A 10 7.16 2.76 8.00
CA ASP A 10 7.80 3.35 9.19
C ASP A 10 9.34 3.34 9.10
N PRO A 11 10.04 4.16 9.92
CA PRO A 11 11.51 4.15 9.98
C PRO A 11 12.12 2.77 10.28
N MET A 12 11.37 1.92 10.99
CA MET A 12 11.69 0.50 11.21
C MET A 12 10.65 -0.36 10.47
N PRO A 13 10.92 -0.79 9.22
CA PRO A 13 9.95 -1.53 8.43
C PRO A 13 9.70 -2.93 9.00
N MET A 14 8.43 -3.30 9.13
CA MET A 14 8.01 -4.62 9.58
C MET A 14 7.20 -5.35 8.53
N LEU A 15 7.34 -6.67 8.47
CA LEU A 15 6.48 -7.53 7.66
C LEU A 15 5.16 -7.79 8.38
N ARG A 16 4.06 -7.65 7.66
CA ARG A 16 2.70 -7.86 8.14
C ARG A 16 2.00 -8.90 7.27
N PRO A 17 1.04 -9.65 7.82
CA PRO A 17 0.26 -10.63 7.07
C PRO A 17 -0.45 -10.01 5.87
N PRO A 18 -0.68 -10.75 4.79
CA PRO A 18 -1.33 -10.25 3.57
C PRO A 18 -2.81 -9.94 3.74
N ASP A 19 -3.43 -10.36 4.86
CA ASP A 19 -4.85 -10.14 5.13
C ASP A 19 -5.10 -8.83 5.93
N ILE A 20 -4.04 -8.06 6.23
CA ILE A 20 -4.16 -6.81 7.01
C ILE A 20 -4.89 -5.70 6.26
N VAL A 21 -4.77 -5.66 4.93
CA VAL A 21 -5.49 -4.76 4.05
C VAL A 21 -6.34 -5.61 3.10
N PRO A 22 -7.67 -5.53 3.18
CA PRO A 22 -8.55 -6.24 2.27
C PRO A 22 -8.32 -5.82 0.81
N VAL A 23 -8.47 -6.75 -0.13
CA VAL A 23 -8.45 -6.41 -1.57
C VAL A 23 -9.65 -5.52 -1.87
N GLY A 24 -9.41 -4.39 -2.54
CA GLY A 24 -10.43 -3.38 -2.84
C GLY A 24 -10.58 -2.29 -1.78
N ASP A 25 -9.82 -2.37 -0.68
CA ASP A 25 -9.76 -1.28 0.29
C ASP A 25 -9.12 -0.02 -0.33
N GLN A 26 -9.61 1.14 0.08
CA GLN A 26 -9.17 2.42 -0.48
C GLN A 26 -8.11 3.04 0.43
N GLY A 27 -6.98 3.39 -0.16
CA GLY A 27 -5.87 4.03 0.53
C GLY A 27 -5.42 5.31 -0.16
N THR A 28 -4.80 6.19 0.61
CA THR A 28 -4.23 7.44 0.09
C THR A 28 -2.74 7.27 -0.17
N VAL A 29 -2.29 7.60 -1.37
CA VAL A 29 -0.87 7.65 -1.70
C VAL A 29 -0.23 8.81 -0.95
N MET A 30 0.72 8.50 -0.06
CA MET A 30 1.45 9.49 0.75
C MET A 30 2.77 9.90 0.11
N GLU A 31 3.49 8.93 -0.47
CA GLU A 31 4.84 9.13 -1.00
C GLU A 31 5.10 8.15 -2.15
N ARG A 32 5.81 8.61 -3.19
CA ARG A 32 6.39 7.74 -4.21
C ARG A 32 7.88 7.56 -3.92
N ARG A 33 8.30 6.33 -3.64
CA ARG A 33 9.69 5.99 -3.34
C ARG A 33 10.44 5.52 -4.60
N PRO A 34 11.78 5.63 -4.60
CA PRO A 34 12.61 4.99 -5.62
C PRO A 34 12.33 3.48 -5.72
N ALA A 35 12.69 2.88 -6.85
CA ALA A 35 12.47 1.45 -7.15
C ALA A 35 11.00 1.02 -7.29
N GLY A 36 10.06 1.96 -7.50
CA GLY A 36 8.68 1.63 -7.87
C GLY A 36 7.73 1.38 -6.70
N TYR A 37 8.17 1.67 -5.47
CA TYR A 37 7.33 1.56 -4.28
C TYR A 37 6.52 2.83 -4.02
N TRP A 38 5.32 2.64 -3.49
CA TRP A 38 4.40 3.68 -3.06
C TRP A 38 4.10 3.46 -1.58
N ALA A 39 4.23 4.50 -0.77
CA ALA A 39 3.72 4.48 0.60
C ALA A 39 2.23 4.83 0.56
N VAL A 40 1.39 3.85 0.85
CA VAL A 40 -0.07 4.01 0.82
C VAL A 40 -0.62 3.86 2.24
N ARG A 41 -1.38 4.85 2.67
CA ARG A 41 -2.01 4.89 4.00
C ARG A 41 -3.43 4.34 3.92
N PHE A 42 -3.68 3.32 4.74
CA PHE A 42 -4.98 2.72 5.01
C PHE A 42 -5.36 2.97 6.48
N ALA A 43 -6.54 2.49 6.88
CA ALA A 43 -6.98 2.56 8.28
C ALA A 43 -6.06 1.78 9.23
N GLN A 44 -5.45 0.69 8.75
CA GLN A 44 -4.63 -0.25 9.51
C GLN A 44 -3.15 0.17 9.60
N GLY A 45 -2.74 1.19 8.84
CA GLY A 45 -1.37 1.68 8.80
C GLY A 45 -0.91 2.15 7.43
N THR A 46 0.38 2.46 7.30
CA THR A 46 1.00 2.84 6.02
C THR A 46 1.91 1.72 5.54
N PHE A 47 1.70 1.26 4.31
CA PHE A 47 2.42 0.13 3.73
C PHE A 47 3.11 0.54 2.43
N LEU A 48 4.24 -0.12 2.17
CA LEU A 48 4.95 -0.03 0.90
C LEU A 48 4.32 -1.01 -0.08
N MET A 49 3.87 -0.50 -1.21
CA MET A 49 3.19 -1.27 -2.26
C MET A 49 3.78 -0.96 -3.63
N GLU A 50 3.87 -1.96 -4.48
CA GLU A 50 4.25 -1.80 -5.88
C GLU A 50 3.02 -1.38 -6.70
N ALA A 51 3.25 -0.70 -7.82
CA ALA A 51 2.18 -0.19 -8.67
C ALA A 51 1.22 -1.30 -9.16
N GLU A 52 1.70 -2.53 -9.30
CA GLU A 52 0.94 -3.70 -9.76
C GLU A 52 -0.18 -4.11 -8.79
N TYR A 53 -0.08 -3.74 -7.51
CA TYR A 53 -1.09 -4.01 -6.49
C TYR A 53 -2.05 -2.84 -6.26
N LEU A 54 -1.83 -1.72 -6.96
CA LEU A 54 -2.61 -0.50 -6.80
C LEU A 54 -3.45 -0.26 -8.05
N GLN A 55 -4.72 0.04 -7.83
CA GLN A 55 -5.61 0.50 -8.89
C GLN A 55 -5.95 1.97 -8.62
N PRO A 56 -5.65 2.90 -9.55
CA PRO A 56 -6.07 4.29 -9.39
C PRO A 56 -7.61 4.35 -9.40
N LEU A 57 -8.17 5.07 -8.44
CA LEU A 57 -9.60 5.34 -8.44
C LEU A 57 -9.93 6.38 -9.52
N PRO A 58 -11.05 6.23 -10.24
CA PRO A 58 -11.50 7.26 -11.16
C PRO A 58 -11.75 8.56 -10.39
N HIS A 59 -11.21 9.67 -10.92
CA HIS A 59 -11.51 11.00 -10.42
C HIS A 59 -12.88 11.40 -10.93
N GLU A 60 -13.93 11.22 -10.13
CA GLU A 60 -15.24 11.80 -10.43
C GLU A 60 -15.15 13.32 -10.23
N ALA A 61 -15.31 14.04 -11.34
CA ALA A 61 -15.26 15.50 -11.42
C ALA A 61 -16.66 16.12 -11.27
#